data_AF-A0AAV9IGS0-F1
#
_entry.id   AF-A0AAV9IGS0-F1
#
_cell.length_a   1.000
_cell.length_b   1.000
_cell.length_c   1.000
_cell.angle_alpha   90.00
_cell.angle_beta   90.00
_cell.angle_gamma   90.00
#
_symmetry.space_group_name_H-M   'P 1'
#
loop_
_entity.id
_entity.type
_entity.pdbx_description
1 polymer ?
#
loop_
_entity_poly.entity_id
_entity_poly.type
_entity_poly.pdbx_seq_one_letter_code
_entity_poly.pdbx_strand_id
1 'polypeptide(L)'
;MEPVLQEIQVDEPLFQLFPGMTKQEIVNRALMVRKEAMEKESPHRCVEGLFFLKETLYRNSFNSEAFPKDKLPNLRIFEVGSCFGVALRKLVLDGASRSNVFGCDVSETFVSLGYKFFDDKSTFGDRIRLLSVLADNFHDTVRLWAGPEPFDVVIANLVFHCLPDHNEVLAKRAFELLKPGGVLIGQTAAYSKDTDETFVFGVGSRKAVLHSERSFKNLLQSQGFRTVKVNFSDHPMEKEDIEWMSRHYAFNASETNGLSLMSFIATK
;
A
#
# COMPACT_ATOMS: atom_id res chain seq x y z
N MET A 1 -11.02 20.81 11.75
CA MET A 1 -11.43 21.77 10.70
C MET A 1 -11.40 21.00 9.39
N GLU A 2 -12.51 20.93 8.64
CA GLU A 2 -12.43 20.31 7.31
C GLU A 2 -11.52 21.17 6.42
N PRO A 3 -10.58 20.57 5.68
CA PRO A 3 -9.69 21.33 4.80
C PRO A 3 -10.52 22.05 3.73
N VAL A 4 -10.13 23.29 3.42
CA VAL A 4 -10.74 24.02 2.31
C VAL A 4 -10.43 23.26 1.02
N LEU A 5 -11.43 23.04 0.17
CA LEU A 5 -11.29 22.27 -1.09
C LEU A 5 -10.08 22.68 -1.95
N GLN A 6 -9.74 23.97 -1.91
CA GLN A 6 -8.63 24.57 -2.67
C GLN A 6 -7.24 24.13 -2.16
N GLU A 7 -7.12 23.79 -0.88
CA GLU A 7 -5.88 23.37 -0.22
C GLU A 7 -5.56 21.88 -0.42
N ILE A 8 -6.56 21.08 -0.83
CA ILE A 8 -6.35 19.65 -1.09
C ILE A 8 -5.46 19.51 -2.33
N GLN A 9 -4.29 18.93 -2.12
CA GLN A 9 -3.33 18.60 -3.17
C GLN A 9 -3.72 17.28 -3.83
N VAL A 10 -3.65 17.26 -5.17
CA VAL A 10 -3.78 16.06 -6.00
C VAL A 10 -2.51 15.99 -6.82
N ASP A 11 -1.81 14.87 -6.75
CA ASP A 11 -0.60 14.66 -7.53
C ASP A 11 -0.94 14.73 -9.02
N GLU A 12 -0.21 15.56 -9.77
CA GLU A 12 -0.50 15.81 -11.19
C GLU A 12 -0.66 14.54 -12.03
N PRO A 13 0.16 13.48 -11.83
CA PRO A 13 0.00 12.24 -12.57
C PRO A 13 -1.35 11.53 -12.34
N LEU A 14 -2.08 11.82 -11.26
CA LEU A 14 -3.40 11.24 -11.02
C LEU A 14 -4.50 11.88 -11.87
N PHE A 15 -4.34 13.11 -12.37
CA PHE A 15 -5.35 13.74 -13.24
C PHE A 15 -5.64 12.90 -14.48
N GLN A 16 -4.64 12.19 -14.99
CA GLN A 16 -4.79 11.32 -16.15
C GLN A 16 -5.67 10.09 -15.89
N LEU A 17 -5.90 9.71 -14.63
CA LEU A 17 -6.86 8.66 -14.26
C LEU A 17 -8.32 9.16 -14.30
N PHE A 18 -8.54 10.46 -14.49
CA PHE A 18 -9.86 11.10 -14.52
C PHE A 18 -10.02 11.95 -15.79
N PRO A 19 -10.03 11.31 -16.98
CA PRO A 19 -10.10 12.04 -18.25
C PRO A 19 -11.35 12.92 -18.30
N GLY A 20 -11.15 14.21 -18.54
CA GLY A 20 -12.23 15.20 -18.65
C GLY A 20 -12.73 15.80 -17.34
N MET A 21 -12.18 15.40 -16.18
CA MET A 21 -12.53 16.00 -14.89
C MET A 21 -11.57 17.13 -14.50
N THR A 22 -12.11 18.17 -13.90
CA THR A 22 -11.36 19.22 -13.22
C THR A 22 -10.83 18.74 -11.87
N LYS A 23 -9.80 19.42 -11.34
CA LYS A 23 -9.30 19.18 -9.97
C LYS A 23 -10.43 19.22 -8.95
N GLN A 24 -11.34 20.18 -9.06
CA GLN A 24 -12.44 20.34 -8.12
C GLN A 24 -13.40 19.15 -8.12
N GLU A 25 -13.71 18.60 -9.30
CA GLU A 25 -14.56 17.42 -9.41
C GLU A 25 -13.90 16.17 -8.83
N ILE A 26 -12.59 16.01 -9.06
CA ILE A 26 -11.81 14.89 -8.49
C ILE A 26 -11.80 14.98 -6.97
N VAL A 27 -11.52 16.16 -6.41
CA VAL A 27 -11.52 16.39 -4.96
C VAL A 27 -12.90 16.14 -4.37
N ASN A 28 -13.97 16.64 -5.00
CA ASN A 28 -15.34 16.39 -4.54
C ASN A 28 -15.65 14.89 -4.52
N ARG A 29 -15.28 14.16 -5.56
CA ARG A 29 -15.46 12.71 -5.63
C ARG A 29 -14.65 11.98 -4.56
N ALA A 30 -13.41 12.40 -4.33
CA ALA A 30 -12.54 11.86 -3.30
C ALA A 30 -13.12 12.05 -1.89
N LEU A 31 -13.70 13.22 -1.61
CA LEU A 31 -14.35 13.50 -0.33
C LEU A 31 -15.60 12.64 -0.11
N MET A 32 -16.40 12.42 -1.16
CA MET A 32 -17.56 11.51 -1.08
C MET A 32 -17.12 10.08 -0.78
N VAL A 33 -16.12 9.58 -1.51
CA VAL A 33 -15.57 8.23 -1.32
C VAL A 33 -14.93 8.08 0.06
N ARG A 34 -14.17 9.08 0.53
CA ARG A 34 -13.61 9.12 1.88
C ARG A 34 -14.71 9.02 2.94
N LYS A 35 -15.76 9.82 2.81
CA LYS A 35 -16.89 9.83 3.76
C LYS A 35 -17.52 8.44 3.83
N GLU A 36 -17.86 7.86 2.68
CA GLU A 36 -18.47 6.53 2.61
C GLU A 36 -17.56 5.43 3.18
N ALA A 37 -16.25 5.51 2.92
CA ALA A 37 -15.27 4.60 3.50
C ALA A 37 -15.22 4.72 5.04
N MET A 38 -15.16 5.93 5.58
CA MET A 38 -15.10 6.18 7.02
C MET A 38 -16.39 5.81 7.77
N GLU A 39 -17.54 5.79 7.08
CA GLU A 39 -18.82 5.33 7.65
C GLU A 39 -18.90 3.80 7.76
N LYS A 40 -18.21 3.07 6.88
CA LYS A 40 -18.31 1.61 6.75
C LYS A 40 -17.12 0.84 7.32
N GLU A 41 -15.96 1.48 7.41
CA GLU A 41 -14.70 0.85 7.80
C GLU A 41 -14.10 1.52 9.04
N SER A 42 -13.18 0.82 9.70
CA SER A 42 -12.36 1.46 10.73
C SER A 42 -11.50 2.58 10.13
N PRO A 43 -11.21 3.65 10.88
CA PRO A 43 -10.48 4.79 10.33
C PRO A 43 -9.06 4.38 9.97
N HIS A 44 -8.72 4.51 8.68
CA HIS A 44 -7.38 4.34 8.14
C HIS A 44 -6.79 5.70 7.80
N ARG A 45 -5.56 6.01 8.27
CA ARG A 45 -4.91 7.31 8.05
C ARG A 45 -4.83 7.68 6.58
N CYS A 46 -4.56 6.70 5.72
CA CYS A 46 -4.42 6.88 4.29
C CYS A 46 -5.75 7.30 3.62
N VAL A 47 -6.90 6.87 4.15
CA VAL A 47 -8.23 7.25 3.65
C VAL A 47 -8.64 8.61 4.22
N GLU A 48 -8.49 8.81 5.53
CA GLU A 48 -8.92 10.05 6.19
C GLU A 48 -8.18 11.28 5.67
N GLY A 49 -6.85 11.17 5.51
CA GLY A 49 -6.04 12.27 4.96
C GLY A 49 -5.85 12.25 3.45
N LEU A 50 -6.68 11.49 2.72
CA LEU A 50 -6.71 11.48 1.25
C LEU A 50 -5.35 11.13 0.60
N PHE A 51 -4.59 10.20 1.19
CA PHE A 51 -3.27 9.81 0.65
C PHE A 51 -3.38 9.12 -0.71
N PHE A 52 -4.54 8.57 -1.04
CA PHE A 52 -4.87 8.07 -2.37
C PHE A 52 -4.91 9.17 -3.46
N LEU A 53 -4.84 10.46 -3.08
CA LEU A 53 -4.62 11.58 -3.99
C LEU A 53 -3.14 11.99 -4.13
N LYS A 54 -2.22 11.32 -3.42
CA LYS A 54 -0.79 11.67 -3.31
C LYS A 54 0.15 10.51 -3.67
N GLU A 55 -0.36 9.53 -4.44
CA GLU A 55 0.22 8.21 -4.75
C GLU A 55 1.67 8.00 -4.25
N THR A 56 1.78 7.33 -3.11
CA THR A 56 3.03 7.28 -2.35
C THR A 56 4.03 6.28 -2.93
N LEU A 57 3.59 5.31 -3.74
CA LEU A 57 4.48 4.33 -4.35
C LEU A 57 5.46 4.95 -5.36
N TYR A 58 5.08 6.03 -6.06
CA TYR A 58 6.01 6.73 -6.97
C TYR A 58 7.04 7.58 -6.24
N ARG A 59 6.79 7.92 -4.97
CA ARG A 59 7.75 8.61 -4.10
C ARG A 59 8.74 7.65 -3.47
N ASN A 60 8.51 6.34 -3.58
CA ASN A 60 9.47 5.33 -3.16
C ASN A 60 10.73 5.43 -4.03
N SER A 61 11.87 5.70 -3.41
CA SER A 61 13.18 5.83 -4.07
C SER A 61 13.60 4.58 -4.85
N PHE A 62 13.01 3.42 -4.56
CA PHE A 62 13.23 2.15 -5.25
C PHE A 62 12.24 1.90 -6.40
N ASN A 63 11.35 2.84 -6.72
CA ASN A 63 10.32 2.67 -7.75
C ASN A 63 10.92 2.33 -9.12
N SER A 64 12.00 3.00 -9.54
CA SER A 64 12.67 2.74 -10.82
C SER A 64 13.37 1.37 -10.88
N GLU A 65 13.76 0.83 -9.73
CA GLU A 65 14.33 -0.53 -9.61
C GLU A 65 13.24 -1.59 -9.77
N ALA A 66 12.07 -1.38 -9.16
CA ALA A 66 10.93 -2.30 -9.27
C ALA A 66 10.20 -2.21 -10.62
N PHE A 67 10.12 -1.00 -11.21
CA PHE A 67 9.38 -0.74 -12.44
C PHE A 67 10.25 -0.07 -13.53
N PRO A 68 11.26 -0.77 -14.08
CA PRO A 68 12.02 -0.24 -15.21
C PRO A 68 11.10 0.04 -16.40
N LYS A 69 11.15 1.27 -16.95
CA LYS A 69 10.23 1.73 -18.00
C LYS A 69 10.21 0.83 -19.24
N ASP A 70 11.35 0.29 -19.63
CA ASP A 70 11.53 -0.61 -20.77
C ASP A 70 10.90 -1.99 -20.54
N LYS A 71 10.75 -2.41 -19.28
CA LYS A 71 10.20 -3.71 -18.89
C LYS A 71 8.74 -3.63 -18.47
N LEU A 72 8.26 -2.46 -18.05
CA LEU A 72 6.93 -2.24 -17.47
C LEU A 72 5.78 -2.91 -18.25
N PRO A 73 5.72 -2.87 -19.60
CA PRO A 73 4.66 -3.55 -20.36
C PRO A 73 4.59 -5.07 -20.15
N ASN A 74 5.71 -5.69 -19.77
CA ASN A 74 5.86 -7.14 -19.62
C ASN A 74 5.87 -7.61 -18.16
N LEU A 75 5.93 -6.69 -17.17
CA LEU A 75 5.94 -7.07 -15.76
C LEU A 75 4.60 -7.66 -15.34
N ARG A 76 4.63 -8.78 -14.62
CA ARG A 76 3.52 -9.32 -13.83
C ARG A 76 3.59 -8.73 -12.43
N ILE A 77 2.54 -8.01 -12.05
CA ILE A 77 2.49 -7.20 -10.83
C ILE A 77 1.30 -7.66 -9.98
N PHE A 78 1.56 -7.95 -8.71
CA PHE A 78 0.52 -8.25 -7.72
C PHE A 78 0.60 -7.27 -6.55
N GLU A 79 -0.51 -6.63 -6.19
CA GLU A 79 -0.58 -5.76 -5.01
C GLU A 79 -1.41 -6.41 -3.90
N VAL A 80 -0.84 -6.46 -2.70
CA VAL A 80 -1.54 -6.84 -1.47
C VAL A 80 -1.95 -5.56 -0.75
N GLY A 81 -3.21 -5.47 -0.32
CA GLY A 81 -3.75 -4.29 0.35
C GLY A 81 -3.97 -3.13 -0.62
N SER A 82 -4.60 -3.39 -1.76
CA SER A 82 -4.78 -2.40 -2.83
C SER A 82 -5.63 -1.19 -2.45
N CYS A 83 -6.45 -1.26 -1.40
CA CYS A 83 -7.42 -0.23 -1.04
C CYS A 83 -8.26 0.17 -2.27
N PHE A 84 -8.22 1.44 -2.68
CA PHE A 84 -8.91 1.94 -3.88
C PHE A 84 -8.22 1.56 -5.20
N GLY A 85 -7.01 0.99 -5.16
CA GLY A 85 -6.28 0.49 -6.32
C GLY A 85 -5.64 1.58 -7.19
N VAL A 86 -5.12 2.62 -6.55
CA VAL A 86 -4.52 3.77 -7.24
C VAL A 86 -3.21 3.37 -7.93
N ALA A 87 -2.33 2.64 -7.22
CA ALA A 87 -1.03 2.23 -7.73
C ALA A 87 -1.17 1.38 -9.00
N LEU A 88 -2.04 0.37 -9.01
CA LEU A 88 -2.24 -0.49 -10.18
C LEU A 88 -2.80 0.26 -11.39
N ARG A 89 -3.77 1.16 -11.18
CA ARG A 89 -4.31 1.99 -12.27
C ARG A 89 -3.24 2.91 -12.84
N LYS A 90 -2.42 3.48 -11.97
CA LYS A 90 -1.34 4.36 -12.37
C LYS A 90 -0.22 3.61 -13.11
N LEU A 91 0.10 2.38 -12.71
CA LEU A 91 1.03 1.51 -13.42
C LEU A 91 0.50 1.16 -14.82
N VAL A 92 -0.80 0.88 -14.96
CA VAL A 92 -1.43 0.65 -16.28
C VAL A 92 -1.37 1.90 -17.15
N LEU A 93 -1.67 3.07 -16.57
CA LEU A 93 -1.52 4.35 -17.28
C LEU A 93 -0.07 4.57 -17.75
N ASP A 94 0.92 4.18 -16.95
CA ASP A 94 2.34 4.32 -17.27
C ASP A 94 2.86 3.28 -18.28
N GLY A 95 2.01 2.36 -18.73
CA GLY A 95 2.32 1.41 -19.80
C GLY A 95 2.39 -0.06 -19.35
N ALA A 96 2.10 -0.38 -18.09
CA ALA A 96 1.97 -1.78 -17.68
C ALA A 96 0.79 -2.43 -18.41
N SER A 97 0.98 -3.69 -18.85
CA SER A 97 -0.13 -4.43 -19.43
C SER A 97 -1.21 -4.66 -18.37
N ARG A 98 -2.41 -4.11 -18.60
CA ARG A 98 -3.57 -4.33 -17.72
C ARG A 98 -3.82 -5.82 -17.46
N SER A 99 -3.55 -6.69 -18.43
CA SER A 99 -3.72 -8.14 -18.25
C SER A 99 -2.75 -8.78 -17.25
N ASN A 100 -1.67 -8.08 -16.90
CA ASN A 100 -0.61 -8.53 -16.00
C ASN A 100 -0.62 -7.84 -14.63
N VAL A 101 -1.58 -6.95 -14.36
CA VAL A 101 -1.74 -6.32 -13.04
C VAL A 101 -2.92 -6.92 -12.27
N PHE A 102 -2.67 -7.20 -11.00
CA PHE A 102 -3.62 -7.84 -10.11
C PHE A 102 -3.48 -7.24 -8.70
N GLY A 103 -4.59 -7.09 -8.00
CA GLY A 103 -4.61 -6.55 -6.64
C GLY A 103 -5.62 -7.24 -5.75
N CYS A 104 -5.33 -7.31 -4.46
CA CYS A 104 -6.33 -7.75 -3.49
C CYS A 104 -6.44 -6.83 -2.30
N ASP A 105 -7.63 -6.77 -1.73
CA ASP A 105 -7.88 -6.16 -0.43
C ASP A 105 -8.83 -7.04 0.38
N VAL A 106 -8.77 -6.94 1.70
CA VAL A 106 -9.68 -7.64 2.61
C VAL A 106 -11.00 -6.90 2.78
N SER A 107 -11.07 -5.62 2.42
CA SER A 107 -12.28 -4.80 2.51
C SER A 107 -13.02 -4.75 1.17
N GLU A 108 -14.25 -5.29 1.15
CA GLU A 108 -15.15 -5.13 0.01
C GLU A 108 -15.52 -3.66 -0.21
N THR A 109 -15.63 -2.88 0.87
CA THR A 109 -15.86 -1.44 0.82
C THR A 109 -14.76 -0.76 0.02
N PHE A 110 -13.48 -1.01 0.31
CA PHE A 110 -12.39 -0.36 -0.42
C PHE A 110 -12.34 -0.79 -1.88
N VAL A 111 -12.51 -2.08 -2.18
CA VAL A 111 -12.53 -2.55 -3.57
C VAL A 111 -13.67 -1.88 -4.37
N SER A 112 -14.89 -1.87 -3.83
CA SER A 112 -16.05 -1.28 -4.50
C SER A 112 -15.92 0.23 -4.66
N LEU A 113 -15.46 0.93 -3.62
CA LEU A 113 -15.21 2.37 -3.66
C LEU A 113 -14.09 2.76 -4.62
N GLY A 114 -13.07 1.94 -4.79
CA GLY A 114 -12.04 2.15 -5.81
C GLY A 114 -12.64 2.23 -7.21
N TYR A 115 -13.46 1.24 -7.59
CA TYR A 115 -14.16 1.27 -8.88
C TYR A 115 -15.13 2.44 -9.02
N LYS A 116 -15.82 2.82 -7.94
CA LYS A 116 -16.70 4.01 -7.93
C LYS A 116 -15.91 5.31 -8.08
N PHE A 117 -14.74 5.40 -7.46
CA PHE A 117 -13.90 6.59 -7.51
C PHE A 117 -13.44 6.85 -8.95
N PHE A 118 -12.86 5.83 -9.59
CA PHE A 118 -12.31 5.91 -10.94
C PHE A 118 -13.33 5.72 -12.07
N ASP A 119 -14.54 5.24 -11.75
CA ASP A 119 -15.62 4.95 -12.72
C ASP A 119 -15.16 4.08 -13.89
N ASP A 120 -14.38 3.03 -13.57
CA ASP A 120 -13.60 2.28 -14.56
C ASP A 120 -13.83 0.76 -14.52
N LYS A 121 -14.89 0.29 -13.84
CA LYS A 121 -15.17 -1.15 -13.73
C LYS A 121 -15.27 -1.83 -15.10
N SER A 122 -15.80 -1.15 -16.10
CA SER A 122 -15.95 -1.66 -17.48
C SER A 122 -14.61 -1.76 -18.23
N THR A 123 -13.64 -0.89 -17.95
CA THR A 123 -12.36 -0.80 -18.67
C THR A 123 -11.22 -1.48 -17.92
N PHE A 124 -11.13 -1.26 -16.61
CA PHE A 124 -10.16 -1.91 -15.74
C PHE A 124 -10.53 -3.38 -15.56
N GLY A 125 -11.83 -3.70 -15.38
CA GLY A 125 -12.34 -5.05 -15.19
C GLY A 125 -11.98 -5.61 -13.81
N ASP A 126 -12.03 -6.93 -13.64
CA ASP A 126 -11.79 -7.63 -12.36
C ASP A 126 -10.30 -7.77 -12.02
N ARG A 127 -9.58 -6.65 -11.99
CA ARG A 127 -8.15 -6.57 -11.63
C ARG A 127 -7.91 -6.44 -10.14
N ILE A 128 -8.93 -6.07 -9.37
CA ILE A 128 -8.85 -6.01 -7.92
C ILE A 128 -9.98 -6.85 -7.34
N ARG A 129 -9.66 -7.74 -6.40
CA ARG A 129 -10.62 -8.68 -5.79
C ARG A 129 -10.56 -8.66 -4.27
N LEU A 130 -11.69 -9.00 -3.66
CA LEU A 130 -11.78 -9.30 -2.24
C LEU A 130 -11.00 -10.58 -1.95
N LEU A 131 -9.89 -10.47 -1.24
CA LEU A 131 -9.07 -11.60 -0.81
C LEU A 131 -8.13 -11.17 0.34
N SER A 132 -8.17 -11.92 1.43
CA SER A 132 -7.22 -11.76 2.53
C SER A 132 -5.91 -12.48 2.23
N VAL A 133 -4.77 -11.79 2.42
CA VAL A 133 -3.44 -12.42 2.38
C VAL A 133 -3.25 -13.50 3.45
N LEU A 134 -4.08 -13.47 4.49
CA LEU A 134 -4.08 -14.45 5.58
C LEU A 134 -4.95 -15.68 5.30
N ALA A 135 -5.67 -15.72 4.17
CA ALA A 135 -6.48 -16.88 3.82
C ALA A 135 -5.58 -18.10 3.55
N ASP A 136 -5.99 -19.28 4.06
CA ASP A 136 -5.23 -20.52 3.87
C ASP A 136 -5.00 -20.84 2.39
N ASN A 137 -6.04 -20.60 1.58
CA ASN A 137 -6.06 -20.80 0.13
C ASN A 137 -5.59 -19.57 -0.68
N PHE A 138 -4.88 -18.61 -0.07
CA PHE A 138 -4.48 -17.37 -0.72
C PHE A 138 -3.77 -17.60 -2.06
N HIS A 139 -2.71 -18.41 -2.09
CA HIS A 139 -1.94 -18.68 -3.32
C HIS A 139 -2.75 -19.41 -4.38
N ASP A 140 -3.58 -20.37 -3.98
CA ASP A 140 -4.40 -21.12 -4.95
C ASP A 140 -5.45 -20.20 -5.56
N THR A 141 -6.06 -19.31 -4.76
CA THR A 141 -6.98 -18.29 -5.25
C THR A 141 -6.29 -17.34 -6.23
N VAL A 142 -5.08 -16.86 -5.91
CA VAL A 142 -4.29 -16.02 -6.81
C VAL A 142 -3.94 -16.76 -8.10
N ARG A 143 -3.51 -18.02 -8.04
CA ARG A 143 -3.17 -18.83 -9.23
C ARG A 143 -4.37 -19.11 -10.13
N LEU A 144 -5.52 -19.43 -9.54
CA LEU A 144 -6.77 -19.63 -10.28
C LEU A 144 -7.21 -18.36 -11.02
N TRP A 145 -6.92 -17.19 -10.44
CA TRP A 145 -7.32 -15.91 -11.00
C TRP A 145 -6.30 -15.33 -12.00
N ALA A 146 -5.03 -15.26 -11.61
CA ALA A 146 -3.97 -14.60 -12.37
C ALA A 146 -3.14 -15.56 -13.23
N GLY A 147 -3.42 -16.86 -13.16
CA GLY A 147 -2.63 -17.92 -13.78
C GLY A 147 -1.51 -18.44 -12.87
N PRO A 148 -0.89 -19.56 -13.24
CA PRO A 148 0.12 -20.23 -12.40
C PRO A 148 1.48 -19.52 -12.39
N GLU A 149 1.72 -18.63 -13.36
CA GLU A 149 2.99 -17.95 -13.53
C GLU A 149 3.28 -16.98 -12.37
N PRO A 150 4.49 -17.04 -11.79
CA PRO A 150 4.88 -16.16 -10.69
C PRO A 150 4.97 -14.69 -11.13
N PHE A 151 5.07 -13.80 -10.15
CA PHE A 151 5.11 -12.35 -10.36
C PHE A 151 6.54 -11.82 -10.42
N ASP A 152 6.74 -10.76 -11.21
CA ASP A 152 7.97 -9.98 -11.22
C ASP A 152 8.04 -9.06 -10.01
N VAL A 153 6.89 -8.46 -9.66
CA VAL A 153 6.77 -7.49 -8.58
C VAL A 153 5.58 -7.82 -7.70
N VAL A 154 5.81 -7.84 -6.39
CA VAL A 154 4.74 -7.82 -5.38
C VAL A 154 4.80 -6.47 -4.66
N ILE A 155 3.68 -5.77 -4.60
CA ILE A 155 3.52 -4.51 -3.88
C ILE A 155 2.83 -4.80 -2.55
N ALA A 156 3.39 -4.28 -1.46
CA ALA A 156 2.77 -4.30 -0.13
C ALA A 156 2.92 -2.91 0.52
N ASN A 157 2.21 -1.92 -0.04
CA ASN A 157 2.32 -0.54 0.40
C ASN A 157 1.40 -0.26 1.59
N LEU A 158 1.97 0.20 2.70
CA LEU A 158 1.26 0.52 3.94
C LEU A 158 0.44 -0.66 4.52
N VAL A 159 0.92 -1.91 4.34
CA VAL A 159 0.24 -3.12 4.83
C VAL A 159 0.89 -3.74 6.06
N PHE A 160 2.23 -3.82 6.11
CA PHE A 160 2.93 -4.54 7.20
C PHE A 160 2.52 -4.04 8.58
N HIS A 161 2.48 -2.73 8.80
CA HIS A 161 2.07 -2.18 10.10
C HIS A 161 0.63 -2.49 10.49
N CYS A 162 -0.26 -2.83 9.56
CA CYS A 162 -1.65 -3.21 9.83
C CYS A 162 -1.79 -4.67 10.30
N LEU A 163 -0.73 -5.48 10.26
CA LEU A 163 -0.74 -6.93 10.53
C LEU A 163 0.19 -7.32 11.69
N PRO A 164 0.01 -6.76 12.91
CA PRO A 164 0.98 -6.86 14.00
C PRO A 164 1.40 -8.29 14.36
N ASP A 165 0.48 -9.26 14.22
CA ASP A 165 0.72 -10.66 14.57
C ASP A 165 0.95 -11.57 13.34
N HIS A 166 0.99 -11.00 12.13
CA HIS A 166 0.98 -11.77 10.87
C HIS A 166 1.99 -11.29 9.81
N ASN A 167 3.00 -10.52 10.22
CA ASN A 167 4.05 -10.01 9.32
C ASN A 167 4.84 -11.14 8.64
N GLU A 168 5.12 -12.24 9.33
CA GLU A 168 5.76 -13.43 8.75
C GLU A 168 4.91 -14.07 7.66
N VAL A 169 3.58 -14.17 7.87
CA VAL A 169 2.65 -14.71 6.87
C VAL A 169 2.65 -13.83 5.63
N LEU A 170 2.51 -12.51 5.78
CA LEU A 170 2.57 -11.57 4.65
C LEU A 170 3.90 -11.71 3.88
N ALA A 171 5.03 -11.67 4.58
CA ALA A 171 6.36 -11.78 3.97
C ALA A 171 6.53 -13.11 3.22
N LYS A 172 6.12 -14.23 3.82
CA LYS A 172 6.16 -15.56 3.20
C LYS A 172 5.27 -15.63 1.96
N ARG A 173 4.02 -15.14 2.05
CA ARG A 173 3.09 -15.15 0.93
C ARG A 173 3.59 -14.31 -0.24
N ALA A 174 4.16 -13.14 0.04
CA ALA A 174 4.81 -12.30 -0.98
C ALA A 174 6.01 -13.01 -1.61
N PHE A 175 6.89 -13.60 -0.81
CA PHE A 175 8.04 -14.36 -1.31
C PHE A 175 7.61 -15.51 -2.23
N GLU A 176 6.58 -16.27 -1.85
CA GLU A 176 6.08 -17.41 -2.61
C GLU A 176 5.38 -17.01 -3.93
N LEU A 177 4.85 -15.79 -4.02
CA LEU A 177 4.30 -15.24 -5.27
C LEU A 177 5.37 -14.82 -6.28
N LEU A 178 6.56 -14.45 -5.80
CA LEU A 178 7.63 -13.92 -6.64
C LEU A 178 8.36 -15.01 -7.42
N LYS A 179 8.78 -14.68 -8.63
CA LYS A 179 9.74 -15.48 -9.39
C LYS A 179 11.16 -15.29 -8.82
N PRO A 180 12.13 -16.17 -9.13
CA PRO A 180 13.53 -15.91 -8.81
C PRO A 180 14.00 -14.56 -9.38
N GLY A 181 14.61 -13.71 -8.55
CA GLY A 181 15.01 -12.35 -8.92
C GLY A 181 13.86 -11.33 -8.94
N GLY A 182 12.62 -11.73 -8.64
CA GLY A 182 11.50 -10.82 -8.45
C GLY A 182 11.64 -9.98 -7.18
N VAL A 183 10.88 -8.89 -7.08
CA VAL A 183 11.00 -7.93 -5.99
C VAL A 183 9.70 -7.68 -5.24
N LEU A 184 9.81 -7.57 -3.92
CA LEU A 184 8.78 -7.05 -3.02
C LEU A 184 9.08 -5.57 -2.77
N ILE A 185 8.13 -4.67 -3.01
CA ILE A 185 8.28 -3.22 -2.82
C ILE A 185 7.11 -2.64 -2.02
N GLY A 186 7.37 -1.60 -1.23
CA GLY A 186 6.32 -0.87 -0.54
C GLY A 186 6.87 0.14 0.45
N GLN A 187 5.97 0.66 1.28
CA GLN A 187 6.29 1.48 2.44
C GLN A 187 5.60 0.90 3.68
N THR A 188 6.11 1.19 4.86
CA THR A 188 5.42 0.86 6.11
C THR A 188 5.80 1.83 7.21
N ALA A 189 4.90 2.01 8.18
CA ALA A 189 5.25 2.67 9.42
C ALA A 189 6.39 1.91 10.10
N ALA A 190 7.33 2.66 10.66
CA ALA A 190 8.62 2.18 11.10
C ALA A 190 9.07 2.88 12.39
N TYR A 191 10.08 2.31 13.02
CA TYR A 191 10.76 2.85 14.18
C TYR A 191 12.19 3.23 13.81
N SER A 192 12.54 4.51 13.91
CA SER A 192 13.83 5.03 13.43
C SER A 192 15.02 4.63 14.29
N LYS A 193 14.79 4.13 15.52
CA LYS A 193 15.87 3.58 16.33
C LYS A 193 16.16 2.16 15.87
N ASP A 194 17.42 1.91 15.53
CA ASP A 194 17.87 0.61 15.07
C ASP A 194 17.87 -0.43 16.22
N THR A 195 16.91 -1.36 16.18
CA THR A 195 16.71 -2.44 17.16
C THR A 195 16.27 -3.73 16.47
N ASP A 196 16.58 -4.90 17.03
CA ASP A 196 16.03 -6.18 16.54
C ASP A 196 14.55 -6.37 16.92
N GLU A 197 14.04 -5.57 17.84
CA GLU A 197 12.68 -5.66 18.34
C GLU A 197 11.67 -4.94 17.42
N THR A 198 10.44 -5.42 17.43
CA THR A 198 9.29 -4.69 16.88
C THR A 198 8.65 -3.86 17.98
N PHE A 199 8.19 -2.66 17.64
CA PHE A 199 7.36 -1.88 18.53
C PHE A 199 5.89 -2.04 18.13
N VAL A 200 5.06 -2.54 19.04
CA VAL A 200 3.61 -2.66 18.82
C VAL A 200 2.90 -1.64 19.69
N PHE A 201 2.00 -0.85 19.10
CA PHE A 201 1.18 0.11 19.84
C PHE A 201 -0.31 -0.05 19.49
N GLY A 202 -1.15 0.52 20.36
CA GLY A 202 -2.60 0.40 20.27
C GLY A 202 -3.18 -0.77 21.07
N VAL A 203 -4.50 -0.87 21.09
CA VAL A 203 -5.25 -1.77 21.99
C VAL A 203 -6.37 -2.49 21.24
N GLY A 204 -6.62 -3.75 21.60
CA GLY A 204 -7.68 -4.55 21.01
C GLY A 204 -7.45 -4.80 19.52
N SER A 205 -8.46 -4.51 18.69
CA SER A 205 -8.41 -4.64 17.23
C SER A 205 -7.66 -3.50 16.52
N ARG A 206 -7.27 -2.44 17.25
CA ARG A 206 -6.52 -1.30 16.71
C ARG A 206 -5.08 -1.37 17.17
N LYS A 207 -4.34 -2.35 16.67
CA LYS A 207 -2.91 -2.50 16.90
C LYS A 207 -2.16 -2.23 15.61
N ALA A 208 -0.99 -1.64 15.74
CA ALA A 208 -0.04 -1.50 14.65
C ALA A 208 1.35 -1.93 15.10
N VAL A 209 2.13 -2.49 14.17
CA VAL A 209 3.52 -2.87 14.38
C VAL A 209 4.46 -1.96 13.60
N LEU A 210 5.53 -1.54 14.26
CA LEU A 210 6.62 -0.77 13.67
C LEU A 210 7.87 -1.61 13.71
N HIS A 211 8.48 -1.75 12.55
CA HIS A 211 9.81 -2.32 12.44
C HIS A 211 10.87 -1.23 12.41
N SER A 212 12.03 -1.50 12.98
CA SER A 212 13.24 -0.79 12.61
C SER A 212 13.76 -1.33 11.28
N GLU A 213 14.78 -0.68 10.72
CA GLU A 213 15.51 -1.24 9.57
C GLU A 213 15.97 -2.68 9.83
N ARG A 214 16.59 -2.92 10.99
CA ARG A 214 17.16 -4.21 11.33
C ARG A 214 16.10 -5.28 11.57
N SER A 215 15.05 -4.98 12.34
CA SER A 215 13.98 -5.97 12.58
C SER A 215 13.19 -6.28 11.30
N PHE A 216 13.04 -5.31 10.39
CA PHE A 216 12.42 -5.55 9.08
C PHE A 216 13.30 -6.40 8.15
N LYS A 217 14.61 -6.11 8.12
CA LYS A 217 15.58 -6.93 7.38
C LYS A 217 15.57 -8.37 7.86
N ASN A 218 15.62 -8.59 9.16
CA ASN A 218 15.56 -9.93 9.76
C ASN A 218 14.27 -10.66 9.35
N LEU A 219 13.11 -9.98 9.43
CA LEU A 219 11.82 -10.52 9.00
C LEU A 219 11.89 -11.02 7.55
N LEU A 220 12.28 -10.17 6.60
CA LEU A 220 12.29 -10.55 5.18
C LEU A 220 13.37 -11.60 4.88
N GLN A 221 14.56 -11.47 5.46
CA GLN A 221 15.65 -12.44 5.27
C GLN A 221 15.29 -13.82 5.80
N SER A 222 14.52 -13.92 6.90
CA SER A 222 14.02 -15.20 7.42
C SER A 222 13.12 -15.95 6.42
N GLN A 223 12.48 -15.23 5.49
CA GLN A 223 11.65 -15.81 4.43
C GLN A 223 12.43 -16.11 3.13
N GLY A 224 13.72 -15.77 3.08
CA GLY A 224 14.60 -16.04 1.94
C GLY A 224 14.91 -14.85 1.04
N PHE A 225 14.44 -13.64 1.35
CA PHE A 225 14.85 -12.44 0.60
C PHE A 225 16.35 -12.17 0.80
N ARG A 226 17.07 -11.93 -0.29
CA ARG A 226 18.55 -11.82 -0.29
C ARG A 226 19.04 -10.40 -0.05
N THR A 227 18.46 -9.45 -0.78
CA THR A 227 18.82 -8.04 -0.72
C THR A 227 17.63 -7.27 -0.21
N VAL A 228 17.75 -6.63 0.95
CA VAL A 228 16.70 -5.79 1.55
C VAL A 228 17.27 -4.40 1.73
N LYS A 229 16.72 -3.42 1.00
CA LYS A 229 17.07 -2.01 1.10
C LYS A 229 15.90 -1.27 1.74
N VAL A 230 16.20 -0.31 2.60
CA VAL A 230 15.21 0.58 3.21
C VAL A 230 15.66 2.02 3.08
N ASN A 231 14.70 2.95 3.11
CA ASN A 231 14.95 4.38 3.09
C ASN A 231 13.90 5.12 3.92
N PHE A 232 14.33 5.89 4.91
CA PHE A 232 13.47 6.68 5.81
C PHE A 232 13.22 8.12 5.32
N SER A 233 13.89 8.55 4.25
CA SER A 233 13.86 9.94 3.79
C SER A 233 12.80 10.21 2.72
N ASP A 234 12.18 9.19 2.15
CA ASP A 234 11.19 9.35 1.07
C ASP A 234 9.90 10.04 1.52
N HIS A 235 9.50 9.80 2.78
CA HIS A 235 8.30 10.41 3.35
C HIS A 235 8.44 10.52 4.86
N PRO A 236 8.95 11.65 5.39
CA PRO A 236 8.95 11.83 6.83
C PRO A 236 7.52 11.81 7.36
N MET A 237 7.34 11.27 8.56
CA MET A 237 6.04 11.31 9.20
C MET A 237 5.74 12.76 9.60
N GLU A 238 4.61 13.29 9.14
CA GLU A 238 4.24 14.68 9.41
C GLU A 238 3.62 14.79 10.80
N LYS A 239 3.62 16.01 11.36
CA LYS A 239 3.03 16.26 12.68
C LYS A 239 1.56 15.83 12.74
N GLU A 240 0.82 16.06 11.65
CA GLU A 240 -0.58 15.69 11.51
C GLU A 240 -0.78 14.16 11.52
N ASP A 241 0.20 13.38 11.07
CA ASP A 241 0.16 11.91 11.17
C ASP A 241 0.26 11.46 12.62
N ILE A 242 1.20 12.03 13.37
CA ILE A 242 1.41 11.74 14.79
C ILE A 242 0.18 12.14 15.61
N GLU A 243 -0.39 13.32 15.33
CA GLU A 243 -1.61 13.79 15.98
C GLU A 243 -2.81 12.90 15.64
N TRP A 244 -2.94 12.46 14.38
CA TRP A 244 -4.00 11.53 13.98
C TRP A 244 -3.85 10.20 14.70
N MET A 245 -2.63 9.65 14.75
CA MET A 245 -2.33 8.42 15.44
C MET A 245 -2.74 8.53 16.92
N SER A 246 -2.38 9.64 17.58
CA SER A 246 -2.67 9.87 19.02
C SER A 246 -4.16 9.90 19.34
N ARG A 247 -5.00 10.28 18.37
CA ARG A 247 -6.47 10.28 18.52
C ARG A 247 -7.09 8.90 18.32
N HIS A 248 -6.48 8.05 17.51
CA HIS A 248 -7.10 6.80 17.03
C HIS A 248 -6.53 5.55 17.71
N TYR A 249 -5.30 5.62 18.18
CA TYR A 249 -4.62 4.60 18.95
C TYR A 249 -4.39 5.11 20.37
N ALA A 250 -4.63 4.26 21.37
CA ALA A 250 -4.29 4.59 22.75
C ALA A 250 -2.78 4.45 22.96
N PHE A 251 -2.02 5.54 22.78
CA PHE A 251 -0.58 5.61 23.10
C PHE A 251 -0.20 6.96 23.69
N ASN A 252 0.90 7.00 24.44
CA ASN A 252 1.45 8.17 25.10
C ASN A 252 2.38 8.96 24.17
N ALA A 253 2.41 10.29 24.29
CA ALA A 253 3.28 11.15 23.47
C ALA A 253 4.78 10.77 23.56
N SER A 254 5.24 10.16 24.65
CA SER A 254 6.62 9.64 24.77
C SER A 254 6.93 8.46 23.84
N GLU A 255 5.90 7.71 23.42
CA GLU A 255 5.98 6.59 22.47
C GLU A 255 6.07 7.08 21.02
N THR A 256 5.88 8.39 20.78
CA THR A 256 6.05 8.99 19.45
C THR A 256 7.52 9.18 19.07
N ASN A 257 8.43 9.11 20.04
CA ASN A 257 9.84 9.34 19.80
C ASN A 257 10.46 8.17 19.02
N GLY A 258 10.65 8.39 17.71
CA GLY A 258 11.17 7.41 16.77
C GLY A 258 10.14 6.92 15.76
N LEU A 259 8.90 7.40 15.79
CA LEU A 259 7.93 7.14 14.73
C LEU A 259 8.49 7.64 13.39
N SER A 260 8.57 6.75 12.40
CA SER A 260 8.95 7.09 11.03
C SER A 260 8.16 6.30 9.99
N LEU A 261 8.33 6.64 8.72
CA LEU A 261 7.90 5.81 7.59
C LEU A 261 9.16 5.35 6.86
N MET A 262 9.21 4.09 6.45
CA MET A 262 10.27 3.61 5.58
C MET A 262 9.70 3.09 4.27
N SER A 263 10.34 3.47 3.18
CA SER A 263 10.27 2.76 1.91
C SER A 263 11.18 1.55 1.95
N PHE A 264 10.81 0.47 1.25
CA PHE A 264 11.65 -0.71 1.12
C PHE A 264 11.56 -1.34 -0.27
N ILE A 265 12.60 -2.09 -0.61
CA ILE A 265 12.59 -3.08 -1.69
C ILE A 265 13.37 -4.32 -1.24
N ALA A 266 12.86 -5.50 -1.58
CA ALA A 266 13.47 -6.77 -1.25
C ALA A 266 13.49 -7.74 -2.45
N THR A 267 14.64 -8.34 -2.75
CA THR A 267 14.81 -9.27 -3.90
C THR A 267 14.78 -10.73 -3.45
N LYS A 268 14.06 -11.57 -4.18
CA LYS A 268 14.03 -13.03 -4.03
C LYS A 268 15.25 -13.72 -4.66
#